data_AF-A0A0M9DJS4-F1
#
_entry.id   AF-A0A0M9DJS4-F1
#
_cell.length_a   1.000
_cell.length_b   1.000
_cell.length_c   1.000
_cell.angle_alpha   90.00
_cell.angle_beta   90.00
_cell.angle_gamma   90.00
#
_symmetry.space_group_name_H-M   'P 1'
#
loop_
_entity.id
_entity.type
_entity.pdbx_description
1 polymer ?
#
loop_
_entity_poly.entity_id
_entity_poly.type
_entity_poly.pdbx_seq_one_letter_code
_entity_poly.pdbx_strand_id
1 'polypeptide(L)' 'MDAFEKLANAIILQAVKDYRFALKRLAKHPRNDSALYTKREVERFFHSGLFNVLTSLNPDMLIQQLQEEVVR' A
#
# COMPACT_ATOMS: atom_id res chain seq x y z
N MET A 1 6.46 14.60 -18.93
CA MET A 1 5.76 13.69 -18.00
C MET A 1 4.29 13.71 -18.36
N ASP A 2 3.84 12.57 -18.87
CA ASP A 2 2.49 12.35 -19.35
C ASP A 2 1.48 12.44 -18.19
N ALA A 3 0.27 12.94 -18.43
CA ALA A 3 -0.73 13.12 -17.37
C ALA A 3 -1.10 11.78 -16.70
N PHE A 4 -1.05 10.68 -17.46
CA PHE A 4 -1.29 9.33 -16.98
C PHE A 4 -0.20 8.86 -15.99
N GLU A 5 1.06 9.15 -16.27
CA GLU A 5 2.17 8.79 -15.39
C GLU A 5 2.08 9.52 -14.04
N LYS A 6 1.70 10.80 -14.05
CA LYS A 6 1.48 11.58 -12.82
C LYS A 6 0.34 11.01 -11.99
N LEU A 7 -0.77 10.63 -12.64
CA LEU A 7 -1.91 10.03 -11.97
C LEU A 7 -1.56 8.65 -11.38
N ALA A 8 -0.87 7.82 -12.14
CA ALA A 8 -0.38 6.52 -11.71
C ALA A 8 0.47 6.63 -10.44
N ASN A 9 1.46 7.51 -10.46
CA ASN A 9 2.35 7.77 -9.32
C ASN A 9 1.57 8.31 -8.12
N ALA A 10 0.59 9.19 -8.33
CA ALA A 10 -0.25 9.71 -7.24
C ALA A 10 -1.08 8.59 -6.57
N ILE A 11 -1.66 7.68 -7.35
CA ILE A 11 -2.42 6.53 -6.83
C ILE A 11 -1.51 5.62 -6.00
N ILE A 12 -0.33 5.27 -6.52
CA ILE A 12 0.63 4.42 -5.80
C ILE A 12 1.06 5.08 -4.48
N LEU A 13 1.44 6.38 -4.53
CA LEU A 13 1.85 7.11 -3.34
C LEU A 13 0.74 7.20 -2.29
N GLN A 14 -0.52 7.32 -2.72
CA GLN A 14 -1.66 7.33 -1.81
C GLN A 14 -1.87 5.96 -1.16
N ALA A 15 -1.83 4.87 -1.93
CA ALA A 15 -1.94 3.51 -1.42
C ALA A 15 -0.85 3.20 -0.37
N VAL A 16 0.40 3.62 -0.64
CA VAL A 16 1.52 3.46 0.31
C VAL A 16 1.26 4.22 1.62
N LYS A 17 0.73 5.46 1.55
CA LYS A 17 0.39 6.24 2.75
C LYS A 17 -0.70 5.58 3.56
N ASP A 18 -1.76 5.12 2.90
CA ASP A 18 -2.91 4.50 3.56
C ASP A 18 -2.51 3.18 4.24
N TYR A 19 -1.65 2.39 3.59
CA TYR A 19 -1.11 1.17 4.15
C TYR A 19 -0.26 1.41 5.40
N ARG A 20 0.66 2.38 5.36
CA ARG A 20 1.46 2.78 6.53
C ARG A 20 0.58 3.21 7.70
N PHE A 21 -0.48 3.96 7.42
CA PHE A 21 -1.42 4.41 8.45
C PHE A 21 -2.19 3.23 9.06
N ALA A 22 -2.68 2.32 8.22
CA ALA A 22 -3.36 1.11 8.65
C ALA A 22 -2.46 0.25 9.53
N LEU A 23 -1.22 -0.02 9.10
CA LEU A 23 -0.25 -0.79 9.88
C LEU A 23 0.06 -0.15 11.24
N LYS A 24 0.32 1.17 11.28
CA LYS A 24 0.54 1.90 12.55
C LYS A 24 -0.67 1.81 13.48
N ARG A 25 -1.88 1.83 12.92
CA ARG A 25 -3.11 1.69 13.69
C ARG A 25 -3.29 0.27 14.22
N LEU A 26 -2.94 -0.75 13.43
CA LEU A 26 -2.98 -2.15 13.83
C LEU A 26 -1.93 -2.49 14.88
N ALA A 27 -0.76 -1.86 14.83
CA ALA A 27 0.27 -2.01 15.87
C ALA A 27 -0.25 -1.59 17.27
N LYS A 28 -1.09 -0.55 17.33
CA LYS A 28 -1.72 -0.07 18.59
C LYS A 28 -3.05 -0.77 18.90
N HIS A 29 -3.82 -1.09 17.87
CA HIS A 29 -5.16 -1.66 17.97
C HIS A 29 -5.32 -2.82 16.99
N PRO A 30 -4.85 -4.04 17.34
CA PRO A 30 -4.82 -5.17 16.42
C PRO A 30 -6.19 -5.61 15.89
N ARG A 31 -7.28 -5.28 16.60
CA ARG A 31 -8.68 -5.60 16.25
C ARG A 31 -9.42 -4.44 15.57
N ASN A 32 -8.71 -3.44 15.06
CA ASN A 32 -9.37 -2.34 14.35
C ASN A 32 -9.83 -2.82 12.96
N ASP A 33 -11.13 -3.10 12.80
CA ASP A 33 -11.70 -3.63 11.57
C ASP A 33 -11.47 -2.71 10.36
N SER A 34 -11.56 -1.39 10.55
CA SER A 34 -11.29 -0.43 9.49
C SER A 34 -9.84 -0.50 9.01
N ALA A 35 -8.87 -0.60 9.92
CA ALA A 35 -7.46 -0.72 9.55
C ALA A 35 -7.15 -2.10 8.92
N LEU A 36 -7.79 -3.17 9.38
CA LEU A 36 -7.69 -4.49 8.76
C LEU A 36 -8.26 -4.50 7.34
N TYR A 37 -9.36 -3.78 7.12
CA TYR A 37 -9.97 -3.61 5.80
C TYR A 37 -9.03 -2.84 4.87
N THR A 38 -8.55 -1.66 5.29
CA THR A 38 -7.60 -0.87 4.50
C THR A 38 -6.33 -1.65 4.18
N LYS A 39 -5.78 -2.40 5.13
CA LYS A 39 -4.62 -3.28 4.90
C LYS A 39 -4.89 -4.26 3.74
N ARG A 40 -6.00 -4.99 3.81
CA ARG A 40 -6.37 -5.99 2.78
C ARG A 40 -6.63 -5.38 1.41
N GLU A 41 -7.32 -4.24 1.37
CA GLU A 41 -7.62 -3.55 0.11
C GLU A 41 -6.34 -3.06 -0.58
N VAL A 42 -5.38 -2.54 0.18
CA VAL A 42 -4.10 -2.08 -0.39
C VAL A 42 -3.23 -3.25 -0.82
N GLU A 43 -3.17 -4.35 -0.05
CA GLU A 43 -2.49 -5.58 -0.48
C GLU A 43 -3.08 -6.12 -1.79
N ARG A 44 -4.42 -6.15 -1.89
CA ARG A 44 -5.12 -6.54 -3.13
C ARG A 44 -4.78 -5.59 -4.29
N PHE A 45 -4.69 -4.28 -4.03
CA PHE A 45 -4.29 -3.30 -5.04
C PHE A 45 -2.87 -3.56 -5.55
N PHE A 46 -1.90 -3.81 -4.68
CA PHE A 46 -0.52 -4.09 -5.09
C PHE A 46 -0.39 -5.40 -5.89
N HIS A 47 -1.18 -6.42 -5.57
CA HIS A 47 -1.24 -7.65 -6.36
C HIS A 47 -2.13 -7.56 -7.61
N SER A 48 -2.81 -6.43 -7.82
CA SER A 48 -3.69 -6.26 -8.97
C SER A 48 -2.89 -6.01 -10.25
N GLY A 49 -3.46 -6.42 -11.39
CA GLY A 49 -2.86 -6.14 -12.70
C GLY A 49 -2.66 -4.65 -12.98
N LEU A 50 -3.42 -3.77 -12.32
CA LEU A 50 -3.24 -2.33 -12.42
C LEU A 50 -1.87 -1.90 -11.88
N PHE A 51 -1.41 -2.45 -10.75
CA PHE A 51 -0.10 -2.11 -10.21
C PHE A 51 1.03 -2.50 -11.16
N ASN A 52 0.97 -3.69 -11.77
CA ASN A 52 1.95 -4.14 -12.77
C ASN A 52 1.96 -3.29 -14.05
N VAL A 53 0.83 -2.65 -14.40
CA VAL A 53 0.76 -1.70 -15.52
C VAL A 53 1.40 -0.36 -15.15
N LEU A 54 1.30 0.04 -13.88
CA LEU A 54 1.81 1.32 -13.40
C LEU A 54 3.29 1.27 -12.99
N THR A 55 3.83 0.10 -12.64
CA THR A 55 5.21 -0.06 -12.19
C THR A 55 5.74 -1.48 -12.38
N SER A 56 7.07 -1.62 -12.54
CA SER A 56 7.78 -2.91 -12.54
C SER A 56 8.26 -3.33 -11.15
N LEU A 57 7.86 -2.60 -10.09
CA LEU A 57 8.21 -2.94 -8.72
C LEU A 57 7.57 -4.27 -8.31
N ASN A 58 8.32 -5.07 -7.54
CA ASN A 58 7.79 -6.29 -6.96
C ASN A 58 6.84 -5.93 -5.80
N PRO A 59 5.54 -6.25 -5.88
CA PRO A 59 4.57 -5.90 -4.85
C PRO A 59 4.87 -6.56 -3.50
N ASP A 60 5.39 -7.79 -3.49
CA ASP A 60 5.74 -8.50 -2.25
C ASP A 60 6.87 -7.79 -1.51
N MET A 61 7.89 -7.35 -2.24
CA MET A 61 9.01 -6.59 -1.65
C MET A 61 8.54 -5.25 -1.09
N LEU A 62 7.63 -4.56 -1.77
CA LEU A 62 7.07 -3.29 -1.30
C LEU A 62 6.27 -3.50 0.00
N ILE A 63 5.40 -4.50 0.03
CA ILE A 63 4.60 -4.85 1.21
C ILE A 63 5.50 -5.16 2.39
N GLN A 64 6.54 -5.98 2.18
CA GLN A 64 7.48 -6.37 3.23
C GLN A 64 8.21 -5.16 3.80
N GLN A 65 8.76 -4.28 2.95
CA GLN A 65 9.44 -3.06 3.40
C GLN A 65 8.52 -2.16 4.23
N LEU A 66 7.26 -1.99 3.79
CA LEU A 66 6.29 -1.16 4.50
C LEU A 66 5.88 -1.76 5.85
N GLN A 67 5.83 -3.09 5.97
CA GLN A 67 5.60 -3.77 7.24
C GLN A 67 6.80 -3.59 8.20
N GLU A 68 8.03 -3.76 7.70
CA GLU A 68 9.26 -3.57 8.48
C GLU A 68 9.40 -2.14 9.00
N GLU A 69 9.02 -1.13 8.21
CA GLU A 69 9.01 0.28 8.61
C GLU A 69 8.14 0.59 9.85
N VAL A 70 7.11 -0.22 10.11
CA VAL A 70 6.17 0.00 11.24
C VAL A 70 6.57 -0.82 12.46
N VAL A 71 7.33 -1.89 12.28
CA VAL A 71 7.87 -2.72 13.38
C VAL A 71 9.10 -2.06 14.03
N ARG A 72 9.83 -1.23 13.28
CA ARG A 72 10.93 -0.39 13.80
C ARG A 72 10.43 0.78 14.66
#